data_AF-A0A9D6N406-F1
#
_entry.id   AF-A0A9D6N406-F1
#
_cell.length_a   1.000
_cell.length_b   1.000
_cell.length_c   1.000
_cell.angle_alpha   90.00
_cell.angle_beta   90.00
_cell.angle_gamma   90.00
#
_symmetry.space_group_name_H-M   'P 1'
#
loop_
_entity.id
_entity.type
_entity.pdbx_description
1 polymer ?
#
loop_
_entity_poly.entity_id
_entity_poly.type
_entity_poly.pdbx_seq_one_letter_code
_entity_poly.pdbx_strand_id
1 'polypeptide(L)'
;MKLFCGVVFCVLLALSTVAPAFADKASAMQDLRKLKASGVGDDTLVAYIKSRNEYYDLSATEILELRDRGFSSIVLNAMLASGRASVSVSPNPVPPAAVSTLPASTPLPAVPAPAVVPTTPTVPFAPSVSSQPVVTVPGVPAPPNNNPDVAYFHQELSPYGRWILGEDGLLYWQPTVAVSAPGWRPYVDRGHWMWTDHGWYWVSDYPWGWAAFHYGRWHLHPHHGWIWLPDRLWGPAWVVWRSGGDHCGWAPLPPGAVYDTAGGYFVFRGRRVEAGFDFGLGASHFTFRLVREFGEPMRWRPRNEVEIREVFSRTTVVHSYSVTRTGSGAESRVAVFNRGIEPAAGVGGRGHGLAPVHIQDLETPAPGRAHEHLDAHGRTLQVYRPRFGAHR
;
A
#
# COMPACT_ATOMS: atom_id res chain seq x y z
N MET A 1 -73.02 0.80 -39.24
CA MET A 1 -73.47 -0.59 -39.48
C MET A 1 -72.24 -1.49 -39.50
N LYS A 2 -72.06 -2.37 -38.48
CA LYS A 2 -71.03 -3.46 -38.43
C LYS A 2 -69.54 -2.97 -38.43
N LEU A 3 -68.51 -3.70 -37.96
CA LEU A 3 -68.36 -4.79 -36.95
C LEU A 3 -66.88 -4.78 -36.47
N PHE A 4 -66.61 -5.21 -35.22
CA PHE A 4 -65.42 -5.95 -34.72
C PHE A 4 -64.01 -5.76 -35.35
N CYS A 5 -63.00 -5.49 -34.48
CA CYS A 5 -62.06 -6.47 -33.89
C CYS A 5 -60.65 -5.90 -33.66
N GLY A 6 -59.97 -6.27 -32.56
CA GLY A 6 -58.53 -5.97 -32.37
C GLY A 6 -58.13 -5.48 -30.98
N VAL A 7 -58.31 -6.30 -29.93
CA VAL A 7 -57.72 -6.02 -28.61
C VAL A 7 -56.24 -6.37 -28.64
N VAL A 8 -55.36 -5.39 -28.50
CA VAL A 8 -53.95 -5.59 -28.16
C VAL A 8 -53.70 -4.97 -26.78
N PHE A 9 -53.49 -5.85 -25.80
CA PHE A 9 -53.32 -5.48 -24.40
C PHE A 9 -51.87 -5.02 -24.16
N CYS A 10 -51.62 -3.72 -24.20
CA CYS A 10 -50.29 -3.17 -23.93
C CYS A 10 -50.19 -2.72 -22.47
N VAL A 11 -49.46 -3.49 -21.65
CA VAL A 11 -49.23 -3.18 -20.24
C VAL A 11 -48.22 -2.03 -20.12
N LEU A 12 -48.73 -0.80 -20.02
CA LEU A 12 -47.94 0.36 -19.60
C LEU A 12 -47.75 0.32 -18.09
N LEU A 13 -46.66 -0.33 -17.67
CA LEU A 13 -46.14 -0.24 -16.30
C LEU A 13 -45.74 1.20 -16.00
N ALA A 14 -46.47 1.85 -15.10
CA ALA A 14 -46.13 3.18 -14.62
C ALA A 14 -44.84 3.12 -13.78
N LEU A 15 -43.74 3.57 -14.36
CA LEU A 15 -42.51 3.88 -13.63
C LEU A 15 -42.75 5.15 -12.79
N SER A 16 -43.27 4.96 -11.58
CA SER A 16 -43.29 5.99 -10.55
C SER A 16 -41.86 6.31 -10.13
N THR A 17 -41.28 7.35 -10.72
CA THR A 17 -39.97 7.87 -10.33
C THR A 17 -40.04 8.44 -8.92
N VAL A 18 -39.51 7.69 -7.94
CA VAL A 18 -39.24 8.23 -6.61
C VAL A 18 -38.06 9.19 -6.74
N ALA A 19 -38.36 10.47 -6.94
CA ALA A 19 -37.37 11.52 -6.77
C ALA A 19 -36.92 11.52 -5.29
N PRO A 20 -35.61 11.69 -5.00
CA PRO A 20 -35.17 11.83 -3.62
C PRO A 20 -35.83 13.08 -3.04
N ALA A 21 -36.48 12.93 -1.88
CA ALA A 21 -37.03 14.06 -1.16
C ALA A 21 -35.88 14.95 -0.70
N PHE A 22 -35.77 16.15 -1.29
CA PHE A 22 -34.89 17.18 -0.77
C PHE A 22 -35.45 17.63 0.58
N ALA A 23 -34.84 17.15 1.65
CA ALA A 23 -35.11 17.67 2.98
C ALA A 23 -34.78 19.17 2.99
N ASP A 24 -35.70 19.97 3.53
CA ASP A 24 -35.42 21.39 3.76
C ASP A 24 -34.19 21.49 4.68
N LYS A 25 -33.11 22.07 4.16
CA LYS A 25 -31.79 22.15 4.80
C LYS A 25 -31.88 22.75 6.20
N ALA A 26 -32.85 23.63 6.44
CA ALA A 26 -33.10 24.21 7.76
C ALA A 26 -33.62 23.18 8.77
N SER A 27 -34.50 22.25 8.35
CA SER A 27 -35.14 21.23 9.21
C SER A 27 -34.16 20.17 9.69
N ALA A 28 -33.46 19.49 8.77
CA ALA A 28 -32.50 18.45 9.12
C ALA A 28 -31.34 18.99 9.99
N MET A 29 -30.93 20.24 9.74
CA MET A 29 -29.93 20.93 10.55
C MET A 29 -30.44 21.32 11.96
N GLN A 30 -31.72 21.64 12.11
CA GLN A 30 -32.33 21.87 13.42
C GLN A 30 -32.44 20.58 14.24
N ASP A 31 -32.79 19.44 13.61
CA ASP A 31 -32.88 18.14 14.29
C ASP A 31 -31.52 17.71 14.86
N LEU A 32 -30.44 17.79 14.06
CA LEU A 32 -29.09 17.47 14.51
C LEU A 32 -28.60 18.39 15.63
N ARG A 33 -28.96 19.68 15.59
CA ARG A 33 -28.67 20.63 16.68
C ARG A 33 -29.43 20.29 17.97
N LYS A 34 -30.70 19.86 17.89
CA LYS A 34 -31.49 19.41 19.04
C LYS A 34 -30.92 18.13 19.65
N LEU A 35 -30.66 17.10 18.83
CA LEU A 35 -30.11 15.82 19.29
C LEU A 35 -28.80 16.01 20.06
N LYS A 36 -27.90 16.86 19.53
CA LYS A 36 -26.64 17.16 20.20
C LYS A 36 -26.81 18.05 21.45
N ALA A 37 -27.76 18.98 21.45
CA ALA A 37 -28.11 19.73 22.66
C ALA A 37 -28.67 18.84 23.78
N SER A 38 -29.29 17.70 23.45
CA SER A 38 -29.70 16.66 24.40
C SER A 38 -28.57 15.70 24.84
N GLY A 39 -27.31 15.95 24.47
CA GLY A 39 -26.17 15.14 24.92
C GLY A 39 -26.03 13.78 24.24
N VAL A 40 -26.68 13.59 23.08
CA VAL A 40 -26.60 12.35 22.29
C VAL A 40 -25.19 12.19 21.70
N GLY A 41 -24.60 11.01 21.89
CA GLY A 41 -23.25 10.69 21.41
C GLY A 41 -23.12 10.59 19.89
N ASP A 42 -21.91 10.80 19.39
CA ASP A 42 -21.61 10.91 17.96
C ASP A 42 -22.04 9.69 17.14
N ASP A 43 -21.91 8.47 17.67
CA ASP A 43 -22.32 7.24 16.97
C ASP A 43 -23.83 7.22 16.67
N THR A 44 -24.64 7.76 17.58
CA THR A 44 -26.10 7.88 17.39
C THR A 44 -26.44 8.98 16.39
N LEU A 45 -25.69 10.09 16.37
CA LEU A 45 -25.82 11.12 15.33
C LEU A 45 -25.46 10.56 13.94
N VAL A 46 -24.36 9.80 13.84
CA VAL A 46 -23.94 9.10 12.61
C VAL A 46 -24.99 8.09 12.14
N ALA A 47 -25.57 7.31 13.06
CA ALA A 47 -26.66 6.37 12.75
C ALA A 47 -27.91 7.09 12.24
N TYR A 48 -28.29 8.22 12.85
CA TYR A 48 -29.42 9.06 12.43
C TYR A 48 -29.22 9.68 11.04
N ILE A 49 -28.01 10.17 10.75
CA ILE A 49 -27.62 10.73 9.45
C ILE A 49 -27.65 9.67 8.34
N LYS A 50 -27.28 8.42 8.66
CA LYS A 50 -27.34 7.28 7.74
C LYS A 50 -28.76 6.78 7.51
N SER A 51 -29.61 6.74 8.55
CA SER A 51 -30.98 6.24 8.43
C SER A 51 -31.91 7.17 7.65
N ARG A 52 -31.68 8.49 7.68
CA ARG A 52 -32.40 9.47 6.84
C ARG A 52 -32.04 9.36 5.35
N ASN A 53 -30.82 8.91 5.02
CA ASN A 53 -30.26 8.86 3.64
C ASN A 53 -30.40 10.18 2.84
N GLU A 54 -30.45 11.31 3.55
CA GLU A 54 -30.57 12.65 2.99
C GLU A 54 -29.21 13.16 2.49
N TYR A 55 -29.22 13.94 1.40
CA TYR A 55 -28.01 14.58 0.86
C TYR A 55 -27.75 15.92 1.56
N TYR A 56 -26.57 16.07 2.16
CA TYR A 56 -26.18 17.30 2.84
C TYR A 56 -25.16 18.09 2.03
N ASP A 57 -25.62 19.16 1.37
CA ASP A 57 -24.73 20.12 0.71
C ASP A 57 -24.13 21.07 1.76
N LEU A 58 -22.95 20.70 2.28
CA LEU A 58 -22.20 21.45 3.28
C LEU A 58 -21.04 22.20 2.65
N SER A 59 -21.08 23.53 2.70
CA SER A 59 -19.96 24.39 2.31
C SER A 59 -18.83 24.38 3.35
N ALA A 60 -17.62 24.80 2.95
CA ALA A 60 -16.46 24.85 3.84
C ALA A 60 -16.72 25.70 5.11
N THR A 61 -17.45 26.81 4.98
CA THR A 61 -17.83 27.67 6.11
C THR A 61 -18.78 26.96 7.08
N GLU A 62 -19.74 26.18 6.56
CA GLU A 62 -20.69 25.43 7.38
C GLU A 62 -20.01 24.25 8.10
N ILE A 63 -19.04 23.59 7.48
CA ILE A 63 -18.22 22.54 8.12
C ILE A 63 -17.45 23.12 9.32
N LEU A 64 -16.87 24.32 9.16
CA LEU A 64 -16.19 25.03 10.24
C LEU A 64 -17.17 25.46 11.34
N GLU A 65 -18.30 26.07 10.99
CA GLU A 65 -19.35 26.45 11.95
C GLU A 65 -19.91 25.27 12.77
N LEU A 66 -20.03 24.09 12.17
CA LEU A 66 -20.50 22.90 12.86
C LEU A 66 -19.42 22.32 13.79
N ARG A 67 -18.17 22.28 13.33
CA ARG A 67 -17.03 21.88 14.16
C ARG A 67 -16.85 22.80 15.37
N ASP A 68 -16.95 24.11 15.19
CA ASP A 68 -16.78 25.10 16.25
C ASP A 68 -17.99 25.11 17.22
N ARG A 69 -19.19 24.74 16.76
CA ARG A 69 -20.32 24.36 17.64
C ARG A 69 -20.14 22.98 18.29
N GLY A 70 -19.03 22.29 18.07
CA GLY A 70 -18.62 21.04 18.71
C GLY A 70 -19.07 19.74 18.03
N PHE A 71 -19.53 19.75 16.77
CA PHE A 71 -19.83 18.51 16.06
C PHE A 71 -18.51 17.84 15.65
N SER A 72 -18.31 16.56 15.98
CA SER A 72 -17.06 15.89 15.65
C SER A 72 -16.92 15.62 14.15
N SER A 73 -15.68 15.45 13.71
CA SER A 73 -15.33 15.10 12.34
C SER A 73 -16.02 13.82 11.85
N ILE A 74 -16.37 12.89 12.76
CA ILE A 74 -17.07 11.64 12.42
C ILE A 74 -18.50 11.95 11.96
N VAL A 75 -19.21 12.81 12.69
CA VAL A 75 -20.57 13.26 12.33
C VAL A 75 -20.54 14.05 11.03
N LEU A 76 -19.58 14.97 10.87
CA LEU A 76 -19.41 15.77 9.64
C LEU A 76 -19.12 14.90 8.41
N ASN A 77 -18.23 13.91 8.54
CA ASN A 77 -17.92 12.95 7.48
C ASN A 77 -19.14 12.07 7.14
N ALA A 78 -19.98 11.72 8.13
CA ALA A 78 -21.22 11.02 7.87
C ALA A 78 -22.22 11.87 7.07
N MET A 79 -22.36 13.17 7.37
CA MET A 79 -23.22 14.08 6.59
C MET A 79 -22.75 14.18 5.13
N LEU A 80 -21.44 14.30 4.90
CA LEU A 80 -20.85 14.37 3.55
C LEU A 80 -20.92 13.03 2.77
N ALA A 81 -21.12 11.91 3.47
CA ALA A 81 -21.23 10.57 2.87
C ALA A 81 -22.68 10.16 2.57
N SER A 82 -23.66 10.64 3.35
CA SER A 82 -25.09 10.35 3.11
C SER A 82 -25.58 10.89 1.77
N GLY A 83 -26.50 10.16 1.13
CA GLY A 83 -27.04 10.50 -0.18
C GLY A 83 -26.16 10.16 -1.40
N ARG A 84 -24.92 9.66 -1.22
CA ARG A 84 -24.06 9.20 -2.34
C ARG A 84 -24.20 7.71 -2.70
N ALA A 85 -25.09 6.98 -2.02
CA ALA A 85 -25.20 5.53 -2.08
C ALA A 85 -26.36 5.03 -2.97
N SER A 86 -26.34 5.34 -4.27
CA SER A 86 -27.32 4.78 -5.24
C SER A 86 -26.86 4.80 -6.70
N VAL A 87 -25.70 4.20 -7.01
CA VAL A 87 -25.36 3.76 -8.38
C VAL A 87 -24.95 2.29 -8.35
N SER A 88 -25.93 1.40 -8.42
CA SER A 88 -25.73 -0.05 -8.50
C SER A 88 -25.68 -0.50 -9.97
N VAL A 89 -24.54 -1.01 -10.42
CA VAL A 89 -24.40 -1.69 -11.71
C VAL A 89 -24.36 -3.20 -11.47
N SER A 90 -25.40 -3.92 -11.93
CA SER A 90 -25.45 -5.38 -11.87
C SER A 90 -24.67 -6.03 -13.02
N PRO A 91 -23.81 -7.04 -12.77
CA PRO A 91 -23.28 -7.89 -13.83
C PRO A 91 -24.24 -9.04 -14.15
N ASN A 92 -24.46 -9.28 -15.44
CA ASN A 92 -25.33 -10.34 -15.97
C ASN A 92 -24.52 -11.65 -16.18
N PRO A 93 -25.02 -12.85 -15.83
CA PRO A 93 -24.26 -14.10 -16.00
C PRO A 93 -24.39 -14.70 -17.40
N VAL A 94 -23.39 -15.48 -17.82
CA VAL A 94 -23.36 -16.26 -19.07
C VAL A 94 -23.31 -17.77 -18.75
N PRO A 95 -24.00 -18.68 -19.49
CA PRO A 95 -24.33 -20.02 -19.00
C PRO A 95 -23.28 -21.12 -19.27
N PRO A 96 -23.35 -22.27 -18.57
CA PRO A 96 -22.45 -23.42 -18.75
C PRO A 96 -22.98 -24.49 -19.72
N ALA A 97 -22.06 -25.29 -20.26
CA ALA A 97 -22.30 -26.56 -20.97
C ALA A 97 -21.20 -27.56 -20.56
N ALA A 98 -21.42 -28.89 -20.46
CA ALA A 98 -22.63 -29.70 -20.62
C ALA A 98 -22.62 -30.88 -19.62
N VAL A 99 -23.74 -31.59 -19.50
CA VAL A 99 -23.96 -32.66 -18.51
C VAL A 99 -23.83 -34.05 -19.14
N SER A 100 -23.23 -35.00 -18.42
CA SER A 100 -23.44 -36.45 -18.62
C SER A 100 -23.74 -37.13 -17.28
N THR A 101 -24.64 -38.10 -17.29
CA THR A 101 -25.42 -38.53 -16.11
C THR A 101 -25.20 -40.00 -15.73
N LEU A 102 -24.96 -40.27 -14.43
CA LEU A 102 -25.58 -41.30 -13.55
C LEU A 102 -25.55 -42.81 -13.98
N PRO A 103 -25.66 -43.82 -13.05
CA PRO A 103 -26.60 -43.87 -11.92
C PRO A 103 -26.02 -44.30 -10.55
N ALA A 104 -26.92 -44.44 -9.56
CA ALA A 104 -26.65 -44.46 -8.11
C ALA A 104 -26.96 -45.80 -7.39
N SER A 105 -26.37 -46.00 -6.21
CA SER A 105 -26.78 -46.84 -5.03
C SER A 105 -25.60 -46.90 -4.02
N THR A 106 -25.70 -47.06 -2.69
CA THR A 106 -26.79 -46.99 -1.67
C THR A 106 -26.13 -46.69 -0.28
N PRO A 107 -26.87 -46.27 0.78
CA PRO A 107 -26.27 -45.57 1.94
C PRO A 107 -26.10 -46.39 3.26
N LEU A 108 -25.52 -45.70 4.28
CA LEU A 108 -25.49 -45.98 5.74
C LEU A 108 -24.39 -46.93 6.29
N PRO A 109 -24.02 -46.88 7.60
CA PRO A 109 -24.47 -45.99 8.70
C PRO A 109 -23.34 -45.20 9.44
N ALA A 110 -23.70 -44.43 10.48
CA ALA A 110 -22.81 -43.66 11.38
C ALA A 110 -22.57 -44.35 12.75
N VAL A 111 -22.08 -43.60 13.76
CA VAL A 111 -21.98 -43.90 15.25
C VAL A 111 -20.59 -44.42 15.71
N PRO A 112 -20.01 -44.01 16.88
CA PRO A 112 -19.93 -42.69 17.55
C PRO A 112 -18.50 -42.36 18.11
N ALA A 113 -18.36 -41.34 18.96
CA ALA A 113 -17.17 -41.09 19.79
C ALA A 113 -17.26 -41.73 21.20
N PRO A 114 -16.12 -41.87 21.91
CA PRO A 114 -16.11 -41.74 23.38
C PRO A 114 -15.05 -40.74 23.89
N ALA A 115 -15.07 -40.44 25.20
CA ALA A 115 -14.42 -39.27 25.80
C ALA A 115 -13.52 -39.58 27.04
N VAL A 116 -12.54 -38.68 27.28
CA VAL A 116 -11.98 -38.24 28.59
C VAL A 116 -11.49 -39.27 29.64
N VAL A 117 -10.21 -39.17 30.05
CA VAL A 117 -9.74 -38.94 31.45
C VAL A 117 -8.29 -38.38 31.49
N PRO A 118 -7.76 -37.81 32.61
CA PRO A 118 -6.71 -36.77 32.57
C PRO A 118 -5.37 -37.15 33.27
N THR A 119 -4.36 -36.27 33.22
CA THR A 119 -3.40 -35.99 34.32
C THR A 119 -2.43 -34.82 34.00
N THR A 120 -1.98 -34.13 35.07
CA THR A 120 -0.93 -33.09 35.15
C THR A 120 -0.09 -33.41 36.43
N PRO A 121 1.05 -32.76 36.75
CA PRO A 121 1.82 -31.72 36.03
C PRO A 121 3.35 -32.00 35.93
N THR A 122 4.12 -31.10 35.29
CA THR A 122 5.43 -30.58 35.77
C THR A 122 5.87 -29.40 34.88
N VAL A 123 6.39 -28.32 35.50
CA VAL A 123 7.10 -27.19 34.84
C VAL A 123 8.52 -27.15 35.41
N PRO A 124 9.53 -26.65 34.67
CA PRO A 124 9.94 -25.27 34.95
C PRO A 124 10.52 -24.43 33.78
N PHE A 125 10.26 -23.12 33.87
CA PHE A 125 11.10 -21.96 33.44
C PHE A 125 11.34 -21.58 31.95
N ALA A 126 10.64 -20.50 31.56
CA ALA A 126 11.18 -19.23 30.98
C ALA A 126 11.77 -19.21 29.54
N PRO A 127 11.76 -18.05 28.84
CA PRO A 127 11.40 -16.70 29.29
C PRO A 127 10.03 -16.17 28.81
N SER A 128 9.42 -15.33 29.64
CA SER A 128 8.18 -14.63 29.35
C SER A 128 8.42 -13.47 28.38
N VAL A 129 7.95 -13.59 27.14
CA VAL A 129 7.80 -12.42 26.26
C VAL A 129 6.65 -11.58 26.82
N SER A 130 6.91 -10.32 27.16
CA SER A 130 5.88 -9.42 27.67
C SER A 130 4.85 -9.15 26.57
N SER A 131 3.66 -9.73 26.70
CA SER A 131 2.53 -9.46 25.81
C SER A 131 1.97 -8.07 26.12
N GLN A 132 2.53 -7.04 25.50
CA GLN A 132 1.89 -5.73 25.51
C GLN A 132 0.54 -5.82 24.78
N PRO A 133 -0.51 -5.14 25.28
CA PRO A 133 -1.82 -5.18 24.67
C PRO A 133 -1.75 -4.50 23.30
N VAL A 134 -2.14 -5.23 22.25
CA VAL A 134 -2.39 -4.65 20.94
C VAL A 134 -3.52 -3.63 21.11
N VAL A 135 -3.21 -2.35 20.93
CA VAL A 135 -4.21 -1.27 20.94
C VAL A 135 -4.98 -1.36 19.63
N THR A 136 -6.06 -2.14 19.65
CA THR A 136 -6.92 -2.34 18.48
C THR A 136 -7.67 -1.06 18.14
N VAL A 137 -7.12 -0.26 17.22
CA VAL A 137 -7.84 0.86 16.59
C VAL A 137 -9.03 0.28 15.81
N PRO A 138 -10.28 0.64 16.13
CA PRO A 138 -11.44 0.08 15.44
C PRO A 138 -11.42 0.39 13.94
N GLY A 139 -11.46 -0.66 13.11
CA GLY A 139 -11.59 -0.53 11.64
C GLY A 139 -10.30 -0.76 10.83
N VAL A 140 -9.15 -1.00 11.45
CA VAL A 140 -7.94 -1.44 10.71
C VAL A 140 -7.97 -2.96 10.51
N PRO A 141 -7.79 -3.49 9.28
CA PRO A 141 -7.67 -4.93 9.07
C PRO A 141 -6.46 -5.49 9.84
N ALA A 142 -6.69 -6.55 10.62
CA ALA A 142 -5.61 -7.29 11.28
C ALA A 142 -4.69 -7.96 10.24
N PRO A 143 -3.39 -8.18 10.55
CA PRO A 143 -2.51 -8.95 9.68
C PRO A 143 -3.09 -10.37 9.44
N PRO A 144 -3.20 -10.83 8.18
CA PRO A 144 -3.85 -12.11 7.83
C PRO A 144 -3.05 -13.35 8.23
N ASN A 145 -1.91 -13.16 8.91
CA ASN A 145 -1.11 -14.20 9.52
C ASN A 145 -0.47 -13.69 10.82
N ASN A 146 -0.21 -14.60 11.77
CA ASN A 146 0.56 -14.33 12.98
C ASN A 146 2.07 -14.20 12.67
N ASN A 147 2.44 -13.56 11.56
CA ASN A 147 3.82 -13.28 11.23
C ASN A 147 4.27 -12.03 12.01
N PRO A 148 5.14 -12.17 13.05
CA PRO A 148 5.53 -11.04 13.89
C PRO A 148 6.22 -9.93 13.08
N ASP A 149 6.91 -10.30 12.00
CA ASP A 149 7.61 -9.36 11.14
C ASP A 149 6.62 -8.46 10.35
N VAL A 150 5.45 -9.00 9.95
CA VAL A 150 4.37 -8.23 9.32
C VAL A 150 3.63 -7.39 10.37
N ALA A 151 3.43 -7.92 11.59
CA ALA A 151 2.82 -7.18 12.69
C ALA A 151 3.65 -5.94 13.08
N TYR A 152 4.98 -6.03 13.04
CA TYR A 152 5.87 -4.89 13.28
C TYR A 152 5.66 -3.76 12.25
N PHE A 153 5.74 -4.07 10.94
CA PHE A 153 5.43 -3.08 9.91
C PHE A 153 3.99 -2.55 10.02
N HIS A 154 3.03 -3.41 10.38
CA HIS A 154 1.63 -3.03 10.59
C HIS A 154 1.49 -1.91 11.63
N GLN A 155 2.11 -2.09 12.79
CA GLN A 155 2.11 -1.14 13.89
C GLN A 155 2.79 0.19 13.50
N GLU A 156 4.01 0.13 12.96
CA GLU A 156 4.81 1.32 12.63
C GLU A 156 4.20 2.17 11.48
N LEU A 157 3.52 1.54 10.53
CA LEU A 157 2.97 2.21 9.34
C LEU A 157 1.50 2.60 9.45
N SER A 158 0.76 2.07 10.43
CA SER A 158 -0.65 2.42 10.68
C SER A 158 -0.93 3.93 10.85
N PRO A 159 -0.06 4.75 11.49
CA PRO A 159 -0.29 6.19 11.61
C PRO A 159 -0.21 6.98 10.28
N TYR A 160 0.40 6.40 9.24
CA TYR A 160 0.82 7.14 8.04
C TYR A 160 0.05 6.74 6.76
N GLY A 161 -0.87 5.80 6.86
CA GLY A 161 -1.60 5.23 5.74
C GLY A 161 -2.70 4.28 6.19
N ARG A 162 -3.17 3.44 5.27
CA ARG A 162 -4.18 2.41 5.56
C ARG A 162 -3.73 1.04 5.06
N TRP A 163 -4.08 0.01 5.82
CA TRP A 163 -3.91 -1.37 5.40
C TRP A 163 -5.12 -1.84 4.57
N ILE A 164 -4.85 -2.64 3.55
CA ILE A 164 -5.79 -3.15 2.56
C ILE A 164 -5.50 -4.63 2.39
N LEU A 165 -6.51 -5.48 2.63
CA LEU A 165 -6.43 -6.90 2.28
C LEU A 165 -6.74 -7.05 0.78
N GLY A 166 -5.79 -7.57 0.02
CA GLY A 166 -5.97 -7.88 -1.40
C GLY A 166 -6.81 -9.14 -1.62
N GLU A 167 -7.32 -9.30 -2.84
CA GLU A 167 -8.04 -10.52 -3.27
C GLU A 167 -7.14 -11.76 -3.27
N ASP A 168 -5.82 -11.56 -3.33
CA ASP A 168 -4.77 -12.58 -3.16
C ASP A 168 -4.55 -13.01 -1.69
N GLY A 169 -5.29 -12.42 -0.74
CA GLY A 169 -5.15 -12.65 0.69
C GLY A 169 -3.90 -12.00 1.31
N LEU A 170 -3.14 -11.20 0.55
CA LEU A 170 -1.99 -10.48 1.06
C LEU A 170 -2.40 -9.12 1.61
N LEU A 171 -1.69 -8.65 2.65
CA LEU A 171 -1.95 -7.34 3.24
C LEU A 171 -1.00 -6.30 2.68
N TYR A 172 -1.58 -5.34 1.97
CA TYR A 172 -0.89 -4.21 1.38
C TYR A 172 -1.11 -2.95 2.21
N TRP A 173 -0.12 -2.06 2.24
CA TRP A 173 -0.23 -0.74 2.84
C TRP A 173 -0.31 0.34 1.77
N GLN A 174 -1.24 1.29 1.92
CA GLN A 174 -1.38 2.46 1.07
C GLN A 174 -1.01 3.71 1.89
N PRO A 175 0.09 4.43 1.56
CA PRO A 175 0.43 5.66 2.25
C PRO A 175 -0.65 6.73 1.99
N THR A 176 -0.93 7.59 2.98
CA THR A 176 -1.94 8.66 2.82
C THR A 176 -1.60 9.59 1.64
N VAL A 177 -0.31 9.81 1.33
CA VAL A 177 0.10 10.64 0.19
C VAL A 177 -0.25 10.04 -1.17
N ALA A 178 -0.33 8.71 -1.31
CA ALA A 178 -0.82 8.08 -2.55
C ALA A 178 -2.32 8.32 -2.79
N VAL A 179 -3.07 8.70 -1.75
CA VAL A 179 -4.49 9.07 -1.83
C VAL A 179 -4.65 10.57 -2.03
N SER A 180 -3.90 11.40 -1.30
CA SER A 180 -4.08 12.86 -1.29
C SER A 180 -3.36 13.61 -2.41
N ALA A 181 -2.34 13.01 -3.04
CA ALA A 181 -1.59 13.62 -4.14
C ALA A 181 -1.72 12.77 -5.43
N PRO A 182 -2.66 13.09 -6.34
CA PRO A 182 -2.78 12.44 -7.63
C PRO A 182 -1.47 12.51 -8.42
N GLY A 183 -0.93 11.35 -8.80
CA GLY A 183 0.37 11.25 -9.48
C GLY A 183 1.58 11.14 -8.54
N TRP A 184 1.40 11.01 -7.22
CA TRP A 184 2.46 10.57 -6.31
C TRP A 184 3.04 9.22 -6.76
N ARG A 185 4.34 9.02 -6.54
CA ARG A 185 5.05 7.79 -6.89
C ARG A 185 6.15 7.50 -5.84
N PRO A 186 6.39 6.22 -5.50
CA PRO A 186 7.55 5.84 -4.71
C PRO A 186 8.86 6.17 -5.45
N TYR A 187 9.91 6.50 -4.69
CA TYR A 187 11.23 6.92 -5.20
C TYR A 187 11.21 8.15 -6.12
N VAL A 188 10.32 9.14 -5.88
CA VAL A 188 10.18 10.34 -6.73
C VAL A 188 10.06 11.62 -5.92
N ASP A 189 9.09 11.70 -5.02
CA ASP A 189 8.81 12.88 -4.22
C ASP A 189 9.41 12.77 -2.82
N ARG A 190 9.73 13.92 -2.18
CA ARG A 190 10.20 14.01 -0.78
C ARG A 190 11.30 13.00 -0.44
N GLY A 191 12.36 13.09 -1.24
CA GLY A 191 13.57 12.31 -1.11
C GLY A 191 14.49 12.53 -2.30
N HIS A 192 15.63 11.85 -2.28
CA HIS A 192 16.63 11.92 -3.34
C HIS A 192 17.47 10.65 -3.40
N TRP A 193 18.10 10.43 -4.55
CA TRP A 193 19.08 9.37 -4.72
C TRP A 193 20.44 9.80 -4.19
N MET A 194 21.03 9.00 -3.29
CA MET A 194 22.36 9.19 -2.74
C MET A 194 23.26 8.04 -3.17
N TRP A 195 24.49 8.34 -3.59
CA TRP A 195 25.47 7.30 -3.90
C TRP A 195 26.16 6.83 -2.62
N THR A 196 26.11 5.52 -2.36
CA THR A 196 26.64 4.90 -1.15
C THR A 196 27.59 3.74 -1.50
N ASP A 197 28.29 3.21 -0.49
CA ASP A 197 29.04 1.95 -0.61
C ASP A 197 28.16 0.74 -0.96
N HIS A 198 26.84 0.82 -0.68
CA HIS A 198 25.81 -0.11 -1.13
C HIS A 198 25.11 0.36 -2.41
N GLY A 199 25.72 1.24 -3.22
CA GLY A 199 25.13 1.73 -4.47
C GLY A 199 24.09 2.83 -4.26
N TRP A 200 23.06 2.90 -5.10
CA TRP A 200 22.03 3.95 -5.02
C TRP A 200 21.06 3.71 -3.87
N TYR A 201 21.10 4.63 -2.89
CA TYR A 201 20.20 4.71 -1.75
C TYR A 201 19.12 5.74 -2.00
N TRP A 202 17.86 5.43 -1.66
CA TRP A 202 16.80 6.43 -1.64
C TRP A 202 16.68 7.06 -0.26
N VAL A 203 17.21 8.27 -0.08
CA VAL A 203 17.05 9.02 1.17
C VAL A 203 15.67 9.67 1.16
N SER A 204 14.83 9.33 2.13
CA SER A 204 13.42 9.73 2.20
C SER A 204 13.17 10.76 3.31
N ASP A 205 12.43 11.83 2.99
CA ASP A 205 11.94 12.79 3.99
C ASP A 205 10.65 12.30 4.69
N TYR A 206 10.04 11.21 4.20
CA TYR A 206 8.88 10.60 4.84
C TYR A 206 9.28 9.80 6.09
N PRO A 207 8.57 9.94 7.24
CA PRO A 207 8.90 9.25 8.49
C PRO A 207 8.72 7.72 8.42
N TRP A 208 7.96 7.22 7.45
CA TRP A 208 7.75 5.81 7.14
C TRP A 208 8.70 5.27 6.05
N GLY A 209 9.54 6.14 5.46
CA GLY A 209 10.36 5.81 4.30
C GLY A 209 11.35 4.69 4.54
N TRP A 210 11.97 4.67 5.72
CA TRP A 210 12.88 3.63 6.19
C TRP A 210 12.33 2.21 6.02
N ALA A 211 11.01 2.04 6.14
CA ALA A 211 10.33 0.78 5.90
C ALA A 211 10.05 0.62 4.42
N ALA A 212 9.16 1.44 3.86
CA ALA A 212 8.53 1.14 2.57
C ALA A 212 9.45 1.34 1.34
N PHE A 213 10.60 2.02 1.49
CA PHE A 213 11.61 2.13 0.42
C PHE A 213 12.77 1.12 0.52
N HIS A 214 12.97 0.50 1.68
CA HIS A 214 14.12 -0.38 1.93
C HIS A 214 13.74 -1.84 2.21
N TYR A 215 12.49 -2.04 2.59
CA TYR A 215 11.82 -3.32 2.77
C TYR A 215 10.64 -3.37 1.80
N GLY A 216 10.24 -4.57 1.35
CA GLY A 216 9.02 -4.76 0.55
C GLY A 216 9.08 -4.38 -0.94
N ARG A 217 7.91 -4.39 -1.57
CA ARG A 217 7.70 -4.19 -3.02
C ARG A 217 6.49 -3.30 -3.27
N TRP A 218 6.50 -2.53 -4.36
CA TRP A 218 5.41 -1.60 -4.69
C TRP A 218 4.59 -2.10 -5.88
N HIS A 219 3.27 -2.02 -5.75
CA HIS A 219 2.31 -2.35 -6.79
C HIS A 219 1.49 -1.11 -7.17
N LEU A 220 1.36 -0.86 -8.48
CA LEU A 220 0.46 0.16 -9.01
C LEU A 220 -0.92 -0.47 -9.26
N HIS A 221 -1.77 -0.42 -8.24
CA HIS A 221 -3.12 -1.01 -8.25
C HIS A 221 -4.12 -0.10 -8.99
N PRO A 222 -4.97 -0.64 -9.89
CA PRO A 222 -5.91 0.18 -10.69
C PRO A 222 -6.85 1.07 -9.89
N HIS A 223 -7.29 0.63 -8.71
CA HIS A 223 -8.25 1.36 -7.86
C HIS A 223 -7.64 2.03 -6.63
N HIS A 224 -6.36 1.78 -6.34
CA HIS A 224 -5.68 2.27 -5.12
C HIS A 224 -4.37 3.02 -5.41
N GLY A 225 -3.97 3.15 -6.68
CA GLY A 225 -2.67 3.73 -7.01
C GLY A 225 -1.54 2.89 -6.41
N TRP A 226 -0.52 3.55 -5.89
CA TRP A 226 0.62 2.84 -5.30
C TRP A 226 0.28 2.26 -3.92
N ILE A 227 0.37 0.94 -3.82
CA ILE A 227 0.29 0.17 -2.57
C ILE A 227 1.56 -0.66 -2.40
N TRP A 228 1.93 -0.97 -1.16
CA TRP A 228 3.18 -1.61 -0.79
C TRP A 228 2.94 -2.94 -0.09
N LEU A 229 3.69 -3.97 -0.47
CA LEU A 229 3.70 -5.30 0.15
C LEU A 229 4.96 -5.46 1.00
N PRO A 230 4.87 -5.80 2.30
CA PRO A 230 6.03 -6.04 3.15
C PRO A 230 6.94 -7.18 2.66
N ASP A 231 8.25 -7.01 2.88
CA ASP A 231 9.29 -8.04 2.77
C ASP A 231 10.31 -7.76 3.88
N ARG A 232 11.14 -8.73 4.26
CA ARG A 232 12.07 -8.65 5.40
C ARG A 232 13.51 -8.43 4.95
N LEU A 233 13.80 -8.72 3.69
CA LEU A 233 15.11 -8.50 3.10
C LEU A 233 15.32 -7.00 2.85
N TRP A 234 16.36 -6.44 3.48
CA TRP A 234 16.72 -5.03 3.32
C TRP A 234 17.51 -4.78 2.04
N GLY A 235 17.24 -3.64 1.41
CA GLY A 235 18.07 -3.05 0.36
C GLY A 235 18.03 -1.52 0.40
N PRO A 236 19.03 -0.83 -0.19
CA PRO A 236 19.08 0.64 -0.25
C PRO A 236 18.01 1.24 -1.18
N ALA A 237 17.50 0.44 -2.12
CA ALA A 237 16.21 0.61 -2.78
C ALA A 237 15.81 -0.67 -3.53
N TRP A 238 14.51 -0.98 -3.60
CA TRP A 238 13.99 -2.09 -4.42
C TRP A 238 13.45 -1.58 -5.76
N VAL A 239 14.38 -1.28 -6.68
CA VAL A 239 14.08 -0.77 -8.03
C VAL A 239 14.79 -1.55 -9.13
N VAL A 240 14.16 -1.61 -10.31
CA VAL A 240 14.82 -1.94 -11.58
C VAL A 240 15.29 -0.64 -12.24
N TRP A 241 16.53 -0.62 -12.74
CA TRP A 241 17.09 0.51 -13.47
C TRP A 241 16.92 0.36 -14.97
N ARG A 242 16.90 1.47 -15.69
CA ARG A 242 17.07 1.55 -17.14
C ARG A 242 18.05 2.65 -17.51
N SER A 243 18.86 2.42 -18.55
CA SER A 243 19.80 3.42 -19.07
C SER A 243 19.81 3.45 -20.60
N GLY A 244 20.16 4.58 -21.20
CA GLY A 244 20.20 4.75 -22.65
C GLY A 244 20.45 6.19 -23.08
N GLY A 245 21.55 6.43 -23.81
CA GLY A 245 22.05 7.77 -24.07
C GLY A 245 22.28 8.55 -22.77
N ASP A 246 21.85 9.81 -22.74
CA ASP A 246 21.93 10.68 -21.56
C ASP A 246 20.87 10.36 -20.47
N HIS A 247 20.00 9.36 -20.66
CA HIS A 247 18.86 9.11 -19.76
C HIS A 247 19.09 7.93 -18.82
N CYS A 248 18.80 8.16 -17.55
CA CYS A 248 18.59 7.14 -16.53
C CYS A 248 17.11 7.05 -16.18
N GLY A 249 16.65 5.87 -15.79
CA GLY A 249 15.31 5.68 -15.26
C GLY A 249 15.24 4.55 -14.25
N TRP A 250 14.18 4.57 -13.44
CA TRP A 250 13.93 3.57 -12.42
C TRP A 250 12.43 3.30 -12.31
N ALA A 251 12.10 2.06 -11.94
CA ALA A 251 10.76 1.67 -11.52
C ALA A 251 10.85 0.80 -10.26
N PRO A 252 9.90 0.91 -9.32
CA PRO A 252 9.82 0.00 -8.19
C PRO A 252 9.68 -1.45 -8.65
N LEU A 253 10.32 -2.38 -7.93
CA LEU A 253 10.11 -3.80 -8.15
C LEU A 253 8.70 -4.21 -7.67
N PRO A 254 7.94 -4.98 -8.47
CA PRO A 254 6.58 -5.40 -8.14
C PRO A 254 6.56 -6.57 -7.15
N PRO A 255 5.41 -6.84 -6.51
CA PRO A 255 5.19 -8.07 -5.75
C PRO A 255 5.58 -9.33 -6.54
N GLY A 256 6.16 -10.29 -5.83
CA GLY A 256 6.67 -11.53 -6.41
C GLY A 256 8.05 -11.42 -7.07
N ALA A 257 8.68 -10.24 -7.13
CA ALA A 257 10.09 -10.08 -7.49
C ALA A 257 10.99 -10.33 -6.27
N VAL A 258 11.33 -11.59 -6.02
CA VAL A 258 12.10 -12.05 -4.84
C VAL A 258 13.55 -12.28 -5.24
N TYR A 259 14.50 -11.82 -4.41
CA TYR A 259 15.91 -12.11 -4.63
C TYR A 259 16.34 -13.34 -3.82
N ASP A 260 16.83 -14.36 -4.51
CA ASP A 260 17.43 -15.54 -3.90
C ASP A 260 18.87 -15.20 -3.49
N THR A 261 19.11 -15.00 -2.19
CA THR A 261 20.43 -14.62 -1.67
C THR A 261 21.44 -15.79 -1.63
N ALA A 262 20.98 -17.03 -1.76
CA ALA A 262 21.83 -18.20 -1.87
C ALA A 262 22.25 -18.43 -3.34
N GLY A 263 21.29 -18.33 -4.26
CA GLY A 263 21.49 -18.49 -5.70
C GLY A 263 22.06 -17.27 -6.43
N GLY A 264 21.91 -16.07 -5.88
CA GLY A 264 22.40 -14.81 -6.47
C GLY A 264 21.58 -14.32 -7.68
N TYR A 265 20.28 -14.63 -7.74
CA TYR A 265 19.40 -14.28 -8.86
C TYR A 265 18.00 -13.87 -8.38
N PHE A 266 17.22 -13.24 -9.27
CA PHE A 266 15.80 -13.03 -9.03
C PHE A 266 14.96 -14.25 -9.40
N VAL A 267 13.94 -14.47 -8.58
CA VAL A 267 12.77 -15.28 -8.90
C VAL A 267 11.59 -14.34 -9.08
N PHE A 268 10.87 -14.46 -10.19
CA PHE A 268 9.60 -13.78 -10.42
C PHE A 268 8.50 -14.81 -10.64
N ARG A 269 7.42 -14.74 -9.84
CA ARG A 269 6.26 -15.66 -9.93
C ARG A 269 6.67 -17.14 -9.97
N GLY A 270 7.63 -17.52 -9.11
CA GLY A 270 8.13 -18.90 -8.98
C GLY A 270 9.13 -19.34 -10.06
N ARG A 271 9.58 -18.48 -10.97
CA ARG A 271 10.59 -18.80 -11.99
C ARG A 271 11.83 -17.90 -11.86
N ARG A 272 13.03 -18.48 -11.99
CA ARG A 272 14.27 -17.70 -12.12
C ARG A 272 14.18 -16.81 -13.35
N VAL A 273 14.66 -15.57 -13.24
CA VAL A 273 14.71 -14.61 -14.35
C VAL A 273 16.14 -14.16 -14.64
N GLU A 274 16.37 -13.69 -15.86
CA GLU A 274 17.69 -13.36 -16.39
C GLU A 274 18.12 -11.90 -16.14
N ALA A 275 19.40 -11.62 -16.38
CA ALA A 275 20.01 -10.30 -16.30
C ALA A 275 19.55 -9.39 -17.47
N GLY A 276 18.28 -8.98 -17.42
CA GLY A 276 17.64 -8.06 -18.36
C GLY A 276 16.11 -8.04 -18.26
N PHE A 277 15.52 -8.92 -17.45
CA PHE A 277 14.07 -9.05 -17.28
C PHE A 277 13.43 -7.82 -16.63
N ASP A 278 12.39 -7.26 -17.25
CA ASP A 278 11.74 -6.01 -16.80
C ASP A 278 10.62 -6.20 -15.75
N PHE A 279 10.38 -7.43 -15.30
CA PHE A 279 9.29 -7.80 -14.38
C PHE A 279 7.87 -7.45 -14.87
N GLY A 280 7.69 -7.27 -16.19
CA GLY A 280 6.43 -6.84 -16.81
C GLY A 280 6.16 -5.34 -16.66
N LEU A 281 7.15 -4.54 -16.29
CA LEU A 281 6.99 -3.11 -16.03
C LEU A 281 7.03 -2.30 -17.33
N GLY A 282 5.85 -1.93 -17.84
CA GLY A 282 5.73 -0.97 -18.95
C GLY A 282 6.15 0.46 -18.57
N ALA A 283 6.35 1.33 -19.58
CA ALA A 283 6.82 2.71 -19.43
C ALA A 283 6.08 3.55 -18.36
N SER A 284 4.79 3.30 -18.14
CA SER A 284 3.98 3.97 -17.10
C SER A 284 4.47 3.72 -15.67
N HIS A 285 5.29 2.68 -15.42
CA HIS A 285 5.93 2.40 -14.13
C HIS A 285 7.24 3.17 -13.93
N PHE A 286 7.92 3.57 -15.01
CA PHE A 286 9.21 4.22 -14.95
C PHE A 286 9.13 5.73 -14.71
N THR A 287 10.09 6.22 -13.93
CA THR A 287 10.48 7.64 -13.88
C THR A 287 11.81 7.75 -14.62
N PHE A 288 11.96 8.77 -15.47
CA PHE A 288 13.20 9.05 -16.21
C PHE A 288 13.75 10.43 -15.86
N ARG A 289 15.08 10.54 -15.87
CA ARG A 289 15.86 11.79 -15.71
C ARG A 289 17.08 11.73 -16.61
N LEU A 290 17.77 12.87 -16.73
CA LEU A 290 19.09 12.93 -17.34
C LEU A 290 20.14 12.47 -16.31
N VAL A 291 21.13 11.68 -16.73
CA VAL A 291 22.18 11.13 -15.85
C VAL A 291 22.92 12.22 -15.07
N ARG A 292 23.12 13.39 -15.68
CA ARG A 292 23.74 14.58 -15.04
C ARG A 292 22.92 15.21 -13.90
N GLU A 293 21.62 14.95 -13.85
CA GLU A 293 20.72 15.46 -12.80
C GLU A 293 20.54 14.45 -11.65
N PHE A 294 21.25 13.33 -11.69
CA PHE A 294 21.19 12.29 -10.68
C PHE A 294 22.07 12.66 -9.47
N GLY A 295 21.58 12.39 -8.25
CA GLY A 295 22.18 12.88 -7.01
C GLY A 295 21.65 14.24 -6.51
N GLU A 296 20.99 15.02 -7.36
CA GLU A 296 20.34 16.28 -6.97
C GLU A 296 18.92 16.04 -6.41
N PRO A 297 18.44 16.85 -5.43
CA PRO A 297 17.06 16.80 -4.96
C PRO A 297 16.04 16.85 -6.09
N MET A 298 15.03 15.97 -6.05
CA MET A 298 14.05 15.87 -7.12
C MET A 298 13.18 17.13 -7.20
N ARG A 299 13.49 18.02 -8.14
CA ARG A 299 12.59 19.12 -8.52
C ARG A 299 11.35 18.52 -9.17
N TRP A 300 10.17 18.86 -8.64
CA TRP A 300 8.90 18.47 -9.23
C TRP A 300 8.80 18.96 -10.68
N ARG A 301 8.43 18.07 -11.59
CA ARG A 301 8.08 18.39 -12.98
C ARG A 301 6.80 17.63 -13.36
N PRO A 302 5.91 18.23 -14.16
CA PRO A 302 4.77 17.52 -14.73
C PRO A 302 5.20 16.27 -15.51
N ARG A 303 4.44 15.19 -15.41
CA ARG A 303 4.73 13.94 -16.12
C ARG A 303 4.29 14.04 -17.58
N ASN A 304 5.21 13.78 -18.51
CA ASN A 304 4.93 13.69 -19.94
C ASN A 304 4.99 12.21 -20.40
N GLU A 305 3.83 11.59 -20.61
CA GLU A 305 3.76 10.17 -21.01
C GLU A 305 4.32 9.90 -22.42
N VAL A 306 4.33 10.90 -23.32
CA VAL A 306 4.91 10.74 -24.67
C VAL A 306 6.43 10.65 -24.55
N GLU A 307 7.05 11.62 -23.90
CA GLU A 307 8.49 11.65 -23.61
C GLU A 307 8.94 10.40 -22.84
N ILE A 308 8.18 9.96 -21.84
CA ILE A 308 8.47 8.74 -21.08
C ILE A 308 8.44 7.49 -21.96
N ARG A 309 7.51 7.39 -22.91
CA ARG A 309 7.48 6.27 -23.87
C ARG A 309 8.64 6.33 -24.86
N GLU A 310 9.04 7.51 -25.32
CA GLU A 310 10.19 7.71 -26.20
C GLU A 310 11.53 7.43 -25.51
N VAL A 311 11.66 7.77 -24.22
CA VAL A 311 12.87 7.42 -23.44
C VAL A 311 12.85 5.93 -23.08
N PHE A 312 11.69 5.36 -22.74
CA PHE A 312 11.56 3.92 -22.47
C PHE A 312 11.99 3.06 -23.67
N SER A 313 11.58 3.42 -24.90
CA SER A 313 11.95 2.68 -26.11
C SER A 313 13.43 2.80 -26.49
N ARG A 314 14.13 3.82 -25.99
CA ARG A 314 15.57 4.08 -26.23
C ARG A 314 16.48 3.66 -25.07
N THR A 315 15.93 3.07 -24.02
CA THR A 315 16.67 2.61 -22.83
C THR A 315 16.55 1.10 -22.67
N THR A 316 17.53 0.47 -22.03
CA THR A 316 17.54 -0.97 -21.71
C THR A 316 17.61 -1.17 -20.20
N VAL A 317 17.15 -2.33 -19.71
CA VAL A 317 17.21 -2.68 -18.28
C VAL A 317 18.66 -2.83 -17.83
N VAL A 318 18.97 -2.28 -16.65
CA VAL A 318 20.28 -2.40 -15.99
C VAL A 318 20.11 -3.17 -14.69
N HIS A 319 20.79 -4.31 -14.61
CA HIS A 319 20.82 -5.17 -13.43
C HIS A 319 22.25 -5.29 -12.93
N SER A 320 22.55 -4.65 -11.80
CA SER A 320 23.86 -4.70 -11.14
C SER A 320 23.65 -5.02 -9.66
N TYR A 321 23.07 -6.20 -9.39
CA TYR A 321 22.78 -6.64 -8.04
C TYR A 321 23.99 -7.32 -7.40
N SER A 322 24.34 -6.88 -6.20
CA SER A 322 25.35 -7.51 -5.36
C SER A 322 24.79 -7.81 -3.97
N VAL A 323 25.36 -8.83 -3.33
CA VAL A 323 25.00 -9.26 -1.97
C VAL A 323 26.20 -9.02 -1.06
N THR A 324 26.01 -8.23 -0.01
CA THR A 324 26.97 -8.15 1.10
C THR A 324 26.42 -8.93 2.28
N ARG A 325 27.29 -9.71 2.93
CA ARG A 325 27.03 -10.31 4.24
C ARG A 325 27.95 -9.67 5.26
N THR A 326 27.39 -9.09 6.31
CA THR A 326 28.13 -8.46 7.42
C THR A 326 27.82 -9.18 8.73
N GLY A 327 28.84 -9.49 9.53
CA GLY A 327 28.69 -10.30 10.74
C GLY A 327 28.88 -11.79 10.46
N SER A 328 28.77 -12.62 11.51
CA SER A 328 29.03 -14.07 11.46
C SER A 328 27.93 -14.87 12.18
N GLY A 329 27.72 -16.12 11.74
CA GLY A 329 26.73 -17.01 12.33
C GLY A 329 25.31 -16.45 12.31
N ALA A 330 24.60 -16.55 13.43
CA ALA A 330 23.22 -16.10 13.59
C ALA A 330 23.02 -14.57 13.50
N GLU A 331 24.11 -13.79 13.58
CA GLU A 331 24.07 -12.32 13.48
C GLU A 331 24.40 -11.79 12.08
N SER A 332 24.58 -12.68 11.11
CA SER A 332 24.86 -12.32 9.71
C SER A 332 23.70 -11.52 9.10
N ARG A 333 23.93 -10.23 8.87
CA ARG A 333 23.01 -9.37 8.10
C ARG A 333 23.28 -9.56 6.61
N VAL A 334 22.26 -9.91 5.85
CA VAL A 334 22.31 -9.98 4.38
C VAL A 334 21.71 -8.70 3.81
N ALA A 335 22.50 -7.97 3.03
CA ALA A 335 22.06 -6.82 2.25
C ALA A 335 22.09 -7.18 0.76
N VAL A 336 20.99 -6.93 0.05
CA VAL A 336 20.95 -7.00 -1.42
C VAL A 336 20.79 -5.59 -1.96
N PHE A 337 21.63 -5.20 -2.90
CA PHE A 337 21.58 -3.87 -3.47
C PHE A 337 21.84 -3.87 -4.97
N ASN A 338 21.09 -3.05 -5.68
CA ASN A 338 21.29 -2.77 -7.09
C ASN A 338 22.19 -1.54 -7.23
N ARG A 339 23.46 -1.71 -7.59
CA ARG A 339 24.36 -0.58 -7.91
C ARG A 339 23.82 0.26 -9.07
N GLY A 340 22.95 -0.32 -9.90
CA GLY A 340 22.26 0.38 -10.98
C GLY A 340 23.23 0.95 -12.00
N ILE A 341 23.09 2.24 -12.27
CA ILE A 341 23.94 2.99 -13.20
C ILE A 341 25.08 3.60 -12.39
N GLU A 342 26.32 3.20 -12.64
CA GLU A 342 27.46 3.77 -11.94
C GLU A 342 27.54 5.29 -12.18
N PRO A 343 27.83 6.11 -11.15
CA PRO A 343 28.00 7.54 -11.34
C PRO A 343 29.20 7.80 -12.27
N ALA A 344 28.92 8.31 -13.47
CA ALA A 344 29.96 8.81 -14.35
C ALA A 344 30.72 9.97 -13.69
N ALA A 345 31.98 10.16 -14.07
CA ALA A 345 32.75 11.33 -13.64
C ALA A 345 32.00 12.63 -14.04
N GLY A 346 31.57 13.42 -13.05
CA GLY A 346 30.81 14.66 -13.25
C GLY A 346 29.30 14.60 -12.94
N VAL A 347 28.74 13.44 -12.56
CA VAL A 347 27.42 13.38 -11.91
C VAL A 347 27.49 14.14 -10.57
N GLY A 348 26.47 14.93 -10.22
CA GLY A 348 26.50 15.83 -9.06
C GLY A 348 27.08 17.23 -9.31
N GLY A 349 27.09 17.68 -10.58
CA GLY A 349 27.24 19.11 -10.94
C GLY A 349 28.57 19.80 -10.67
N ARG A 350 29.58 19.11 -10.11
CA ARG A 350 30.84 19.72 -9.64
C ARG A 350 32.14 19.11 -10.17
N GLY A 351 32.11 18.32 -11.25
CA GLY A 351 33.31 17.86 -11.96
C GLY A 351 34.19 16.83 -11.24
N HIS A 352 34.01 16.64 -9.94
CA HIS A 352 34.54 15.51 -9.18
C HIS A 352 33.48 14.39 -9.13
N GLY A 353 33.89 13.14 -9.28
CA GLY A 353 32.96 11.99 -9.17
C GLY A 353 32.33 11.91 -7.78
N LEU A 354 31.10 11.41 -7.69
CA LEU A 354 30.42 11.22 -6.41
C LEU A 354 31.19 10.22 -5.54
N ALA A 355 31.83 10.71 -4.49
CA ALA A 355 32.39 9.86 -3.45
C ALA A 355 31.23 9.13 -2.73
N PRO A 356 31.31 7.80 -2.56
CA PRO A 356 30.24 7.05 -1.89
C PRO A 356 30.15 7.44 -0.41
N VAL A 357 28.93 7.70 0.05
CA VAL A 357 28.59 7.80 1.48
C VAL A 357 28.66 6.41 2.11
N HIS A 358 29.29 6.28 3.27
CA HIS A 358 29.40 5.01 3.99
C HIS A 358 28.09 4.70 4.74
N ILE A 359 27.52 3.51 4.58
CA ILE A 359 26.37 3.09 5.41
C ILE A 359 26.88 2.46 6.71
N GLN A 360 26.46 3.04 7.83
CA GLN A 360 26.73 2.54 9.17
C GLN A 360 25.46 1.95 9.79
N ASP A 361 25.52 0.68 10.17
CA ASP A 361 24.44 0.02 10.92
C ASP A 361 24.35 0.54 12.36
N LEU A 362 23.13 0.83 12.81
CA LEU A 362 22.80 1.01 14.23
C LEU A 362 22.17 -0.26 14.81
N GLU A 363 22.49 -0.57 16.06
CA GLU A 363 21.90 -1.71 16.78
C GLU A 363 20.52 -1.42 17.37
N THR A 364 20.25 -0.16 17.66
CA THR A 364 18.99 0.35 18.23
C THR A 364 18.57 1.62 17.47
N PRO A 365 17.26 1.92 17.39
CA PRO A 365 16.81 3.19 16.85
C PRO A 365 17.27 4.31 17.78
N ALA A 366 17.80 5.40 17.21
CA ALA A 366 18.29 6.51 18.01
C ALA A 366 17.12 7.20 18.76
N PRO A 367 17.23 7.49 20.07
CA PRO A 367 16.11 8.00 20.87
C PRO A 367 15.51 9.29 20.29
N GLY A 368 14.22 9.25 19.94
CA GLY A 368 13.49 10.39 19.39
C GLY A 368 13.95 10.85 18.00
N ARG A 369 14.65 10.00 17.23
CA ARG A 369 15.13 10.30 15.88
C ARG A 369 14.57 9.32 14.85
N ALA A 370 14.63 9.70 13.58
CA ALA A 370 14.30 8.82 12.46
C ALA A 370 15.23 7.58 12.44
N HIS A 371 14.76 6.52 11.79
CA HIS A 371 15.53 5.28 11.59
C HIS A 371 16.78 5.49 10.72
N GLU A 372 16.88 6.63 10.04
CA GLU A 372 17.92 6.97 9.08
C GLU A 372 18.40 8.39 9.38
N HIS A 373 19.72 8.60 9.43
CA HIS A 373 20.30 9.89 9.74
C HIS A 373 21.68 10.07 9.07
N LEU A 374 21.81 11.09 8.23
CA LEU A 374 23.10 11.48 7.64
C LEU A 374 23.93 12.27 8.65
N ASP A 375 25.21 11.96 8.80
CA ASP A 375 26.10 12.71 9.68
C ASP A 375 26.27 14.18 9.25
N ALA A 376 26.76 15.02 10.17
CA ALA A 376 26.95 16.46 9.93
C ALA A 376 27.96 16.79 8.81
N HIS A 377 28.71 15.80 8.32
CA HIS A 377 29.69 15.97 7.24
C HIS A 377 29.19 15.44 5.90
N GLY A 378 28.00 14.83 5.84
CA GLY A 378 27.46 14.17 4.65
C GLY A 378 28.22 12.92 4.23
N ARG A 379 28.98 12.26 5.12
CA ARG A 379 29.89 11.15 4.79
C ARG A 379 29.44 9.79 5.29
N THR A 380 28.66 9.76 6.37
CA THR A 380 28.14 8.53 6.96
C THR A 380 26.62 8.60 7.04
N LEU A 381 25.93 7.63 6.45
CA LEU A 381 24.50 7.44 6.61
C LEU A 381 24.27 6.36 7.67
N GLN A 382 23.74 6.75 8.82
CA GLN A 382 23.41 5.85 9.92
C GLN A 382 22.02 5.27 9.68
N VAL A 383 21.90 3.94 9.67
CA VAL A 383 20.64 3.22 9.38
C VAL A 383 20.37 2.19 10.48
N TYR A 384 19.22 2.32 11.15
CA TYR A 384 18.71 1.27 12.02
C TYR A 384 17.91 0.24 11.21
N ARG A 385 18.39 -1.01 11.20
CA ARG A 385 17.75 -2.14 10.50
C ARG A 385 17.12 -3.08 11.54
N PRO A 386 15.77 -3.16 11.61
CA PRO A 386 15.08 -4.07 12.52
C PRO A 386 15.50 -5.52 12.31
N ARG A 387 15.59 -6.28 13.41
CA ARG A 387 15.90 -7.72 13.38
C ARG A 387 14.61 -8.52 13.23
N PHE A 388 14.40 -9.07 12.04
CA PHE A 388 13.31 -10.00 11.75
C PHE A 388 13.72 -11.45 12.01
N GLY A 389 12.74 -12.34 12.18
CA GLY A 389 13.00 -13.77 12.25
C GLY A 389 13.67 -14.29 10.97
N ALA A 390 14.45 -15.37 11.06
CA ALA A 390 15.09 -15.97 9.89
C ALA A 390 14.08 -16.29 8.77
N HIS A 391 14.52 -16.22 7.51
CA HIS A 391 13.79 -16.84 6.41
C HIS A 391 13.86 -18.36 6.59
N ARG A 392 12.69 -18.98 6.83
CA ARG A 392 12.45 -20.42 6.68
C ARG A 392 12.04 -20.71 5.24
#